data_AF-A0A7U3ZRN0-F1
#
_entry.id   AF-A0A7U3ZRN0-F1
#
_cell.length_a   1.000
_cell.length_b   1.000
_cell.length_c   1.000
_cell.angle_alpha   90.00
_cell.angle_beta   90.00
_cell.angle_gamma   90.00
#
_symmetry.space_group_name_H-M   'P 1'
#
loop_
_entity.id
_entity.type
_entity.pdbx_description
1 polymer ?
#
loop_
_entity_poly.entity_id
_entity_poly.type
_entity_poly.pdbx_seq_one_letter_code
_entity_poly.pdbx_strand_id
1 'polypeptide(L)'
;MSERKKGGRPTLGEHKKGKGLYVSFTEAELELLSRKAGSVGKSKQAYLRELLVKGYVKNIDTAEQQEIKRGLIGLSNNVNQLAKLAHINGLKTMQTQVNGVLEALDELLKKYRR
;
A
#
# COMPACT_ATOMS: atom_id res chain seq x y z
N MET A 1 52.47 -20.14 -9.63
CA MET A 1 53.07 -18.96 -8.97
C MET A 1 51.96 -17.92 -8.81
N SER A 2 51.56 -17.61 -7.58
CA SER A 2 50.50 -16.63 -7.30
C SER A 2 51.07 -15.23 -7.54
N GLU A 3 50.56 -14.54 -8.57
CA GLU A 3 50.96 -13.17 -8.88
C GLU A 3 50.57 -12.24 -7.72
N ARG A 4 51.59 -11.69 -7.05
CA ARG A 4 51.43 -10.67 -6.01
C ARG A 4 50.85 -9.41 -6.66
N LYS A 5 49.58 -9.09 -6.35
CA LYS A 5 48.95 -7.83 -6.77
C LYS A 5 49.70 -6.67 -6.13
N LYS A 6 50.12 -5.68 -6.94
CA LYS A 6 50.81 -4.46 -6.52
C LYS A 6 50.04 -3.80 -5.36
N GLY A 7 50.71 -3.61 -4.23
CA GLY A 7 50.17 -2.95 -3.06
C GLY A 7 49.73 -1.54 -3.39
N GLY A 8 48.42 -1.31 -3.36
CA GLY A 8 47.77 -0.04 -3.61
C GLY A 8 46.37 -0.03 -3.01
N ARG A 9 45.71 1.13 -2.98
CA ARG A 9 44.33 1.23 -2.49
C ARG A 9 43.43 0.24 -3.28
N PRO A 10 42.70 -0.66 -2.59
CA PRO A 10 41.80 -1.58 -3.25
C PRO A 10 40.84 -0.82 -4.19
N THR A 11 40.66 -1.33 -5.40
CA THR A 11 39.70 -0.77 -6.34
C THR A 11 38.29 -0.96 -5.79
N LEU A 12 37.43 0.07 -5.92
CA LEU A 12 36.07 0.06 -5.36
C LEU A 12 35.15 -1.05 -5.93
N GLY A 13 35.60 -1.79 -6.95
CA GLY A 13 34.90 -2.95 -7.51
C GLY A 13 33.46 -2.64 -7.92
N GLU A 14 32.57 -3.59 -7.66
CA GLU A 14 31.13 -3.53 -7.94
C GLU A 14 30.39 -2.43 -7.17
N HIS A 15 30.98 -1.91 -6.08
CA HIS A 15 30.39 -0.82 -5.29
C HIS A 15 30.65 0.58 -5.87
N LYS A 16 31.30 0.66 -7.04
CA LYS A 16 31.52 1.94 -7.75
C LYS A 16 30.18 2.50 -8.23
N LYS A 17 29.78 3.64 -7.67
CA LYS A 17 28.59 4.40 -8.11
C LYS A 17 28.89 5.10 -9.43
N GLY A 18 28.58 4.46 -10.55
CA GLY A 18 28.85 4.97 -11.90
C GLY A 18 27.67 5.59 -12.63
N LYS A 19 26.44 5.38 -12.16
CA LYS A 19 25.20 5.86 -12.80
C LYS A 19 24.49 6.85 -11.89
N GLY A 20 24.17 8.04 -12.42
CA GLY A 20 23.44 9.10 -11.73
C GLY A 20 22.03 9.27 -12.30
N LEU A 21 21.13 9.81 -11.46
CA LEU A 21 19.80 10.26 -11.84
C LEU A 21 19.69 11.75 -11.46
N TYR A 22 19.15 12.57 -12.35
CA TYR A 22 18.81 13.95 -12.04
C TYR A 22 17.33 14.04 -11.62
N VAL A 23 17.05 14.80 -10.57
CA VAL A 23 15.68 15.03 -10.08
C VAL A 23 15.53 16.53 -9.86
N SER A 24 14.51 17.13 -10.47
CA SER A 24 14.15 18.52 -10.27
C SER A 24 13.23 18.67 -9.06
N PHE A 25 13.46 19.71 -8.26
CA PHE A 25 12.66 20.03 -7.08
C PHE A 25 12.24 21.50 -7.16
N THR A 26 11.10 21.82 -6.57
CA THR A 26 10.77 23.20 -6.18
C THR A 26 11.63 23.62 -4.98
N GLU A 27 11.72 24.93 -4.71
CA GLU A 27 12.48 25.47 -3.57
C GLU A 27 12.01 24.86 -2.23
N ALA A 28 10.69 24.78 -2.04
CA ALA A 28 10.07 24.22 -0.84
C ALA A 28 10.38 22.72 -0.65
N GLU A 29 10.36 21.95 -1.74
CA GLU A 29 10.71 20.52 -1.70
C GLU A 29 12.20 20.32 -1.39
N LEU A 30 13.07 21.19 -1.92
CA LEU A 30 14.50 21.13 -1.65
C LEU A 30 14.83 21.51 -0.21
N GLU A 31 14.14 22.49 0.37
CA GLU A 31 14.25 22.85 1.78
C GLU A 31 13.78 21.69 2.67
N LEU A 32 12.63 21.09 2.35
CA LEU A 32 12.10 19.93 3.06
C LEU A 32 13.09 18.74 3.01
N LEU A 33 13.67 18.46 1.84
CA LEU A 33 14.69 17.43 1.68
C LEU A 33 15.92 17.73 2.55
N SER A 34 16.35 19.00 2.60
CA SER A 34 17.48 19.43 3.42
C SER A 34 17.22 19.19 4.90
N ARG A 35 16.03 19.57 5.38
CA ARG A 35 15.61 19.36 6.77
C ARG A 35 15.55 17.87 7.13
N LYS A 36 14.92 17.05 6.28
CA LYS A 36 14.81 15.59 6.51
C LYS A 36 16.15 14.87 6.48
N ALA A 37 17.04 15.26 5.57
CA ALA A 37 18.39 14.72 5.51
C ALA A 37 19.21 15.14 6.75
N GLY A 38 19.09 16.42 7.16
CA GLY A 38 19.74 16.97 8.35
C GLY A 38 19.29 16.31 9.65
N SER A 39 17.99 16.03 9.81
CA SER A 39 17.47 15.38 11.02
C SER A 39 18.02 13.96 11.24
N VAL A 40 18.52 13.31 10.19
CA VAL A 40 19.12 11.97 10.24
C VAL A 40 20.64 12.04 10.07
N GLY A 41 21.24 13.24 10.03
CA GLY A 41 22.67 13.46 9.89
C GLY A 41 23.27 12.97 8.56
N LYS A 42 22.47 12.93 7.48
CA LYS A 42 22.88 12.43 6.16
C LYS A 42 22.91 13.53 5.12
N SER A 43 23.72 13.36 4.09
CA SER A 43 23.64 14.22 2.90
C SER A 43 22.34 13.95 2.13
N LYS A 44 21.84 14.97 1.40
CA LYS A 44 20.62 14.85 0.58
C LYS A 44 20.66 13.61 -0.34
N GLN A 45 21.81 13.35 -0.95
CA GLN A 45 22.04 12.20 -1.83
C GLN A 45 22.06 10.86 -1.10
N ALA A 46 22.62 10.80 0.12
CA ALA A 46 22.61 9.58 0.92
C ALA A 46 21.20 9.28 1.43
N TYR A 47 20.49 10.31 1.86
CA TYR A 47 19.09 10.23 2.28
C TYR A 47 18.18 9.74 1.15
N LEU A 48 18.25 10.33 -0.05
CA LEU A 48 17.46 9.88 -1.21
C LEU A 48 17.78 8.44 -1.62
N ARG A 49 19.06 8.05 -1.63
CA ARG A 49 19.44 6.66 -1.96
C ARG A 49 18.91 5.67 -0.95
N GLU A 50 19.00 6.00 0.34
CA GLU A 50 18.44 5.16 1.39
C GLU A 50 16.91 5.10 1.32
N LEU A 51 16.25 6.21 1.00
CA LEU A 51 14.81 6.26 0.79
C LEU A 51 14.39 5.46 -0.45
N LEU A 52 15.20 5.41 -1.51
CA LEU A 52 14.92 4.57 -2.68
C LEU A 52 15.15 3.07 -2.41
N VAL A 53 16.17 2.73 -1.62
CA VAL A 53 16.53 1.33 -1.31
C VAL A 53 15.66 0.75 -0.20
N LYS A 54 15.30 1.55 0.81
CA LYS A 54 14.54 1.12 1.99
C LYS A 54 13.09 1.61 1.99
N GLY A 55 12.79 2.69 1.27
CA GLY A 55 11.43 3.22 1.20
C GLY A 55 10.56 2.29 0.39
N TYR A 56 9.36 2.04 0.90
CA TYR A 56 8.31 1.40 0.15
C TYR A 56 7.68 2.45 -0.76
N VAL A 57 7.56 2.16 -2.05
CA VAL A 57 6.59 2.86 -2.89
C VAL A 57 5.23 2.42 -2.38
N LYS A 58 4.41 3.36 -1.88
CA LYS A 58 3.04 3.05 -1.47
C LYS A 58 2.32 2.57 -2.73
N ASN A 59 2.22 1.24 -2.89
CA ASN A 59 1.42 0.66 -3.96
C ASN A 59 0.04 1.31 -3.83
N ILE A 60 -0.39 1.99 -4.89
CA ILE A 60 -1.81 2.24 -5.11
C ILE A 60 -2.46 0.87 -4.94
N ASP A 61 -3.39 0.75 -3.98
CA ASP A 61 -4.04 -0.50 -3.58
C ASP A 61 -4.13 -1.45 -4.79
N THR A 62 -3.58 -2.66 -4.65
CA THR A 62 -3.58 -3.65 -5.75
C THR A 62 -5.02 -3.86 -6.26
N ALA A 63 -5.19 -4.28 -7.52
CA ALA A 63 -6.52 -4.46 -8.10
C ALA A 63 -7.43 -5.33 -7.20
N GLU A 64 -6.87 -6.38 -6.60
CA GLU A 64 -7.54 -7.25 -5.62
C GLU A 64 -7.96 -6.49 -4.35
N GLN A 65 -7.07 -5.69 -3.76
CA GLN A 65 -7.41 -4.85 -2.60
C GLN A 65 -8.49 -3.80 -2.93
N GLN A 66 -8.50 -3.27 -4.15
CA GLN A 66 -9.57 -2.37 -4.58
C GLN A 66 -10.91 -3.08 -4.74
N GLU A 67 -10.91 -4.31 -5.24
CA GLU A 67 -12.10 -5.13 -5.37
C GLU A 67 -12.71 -5.44 -3.99
N ILE A 68 -11.87 -5.87 -3.03
CA ILE A 68 -12.28 -6.09 -1.64
C ILE A 68 -12.87 -4.81 -1.03
N LYS A 69 -12.21 -3.65 -1.26
CA LYS A 69 -12.69 -2.35 -0.78
C LYS A 69 -14.04 -1.96 -1.38
N ARG A 70 -14.25 -2.19 -2.68
CA ARG A 70 -15.54 -1.95 -3.34
C ARG A 70 -16.62 -2.87 -2.78
N GLY A 71 -16.29 -4.14 -2.54
CA GLY A 71 -17.18 -5.10 -1.87
C GLY A 71 -17.60 -4.63 -0.47
N LEU A 72 -16.65 -4.18 0.35
CA LEU A 72 -16.92 -3.64 1.68
C LEU A 72 -17.84 -2.40 1.66
N ILE A 73 -17.62 -1.48 0.71
CA ILE A 73 -18.49 -0.31 0.54
C ILE A 73 -19.91 -0.75 0.16
N GLY A 74 -20.03 -1.71 -0.76
CA GLY A 74 -21.32 -2.29 -1.14
C GLY A 74 -22.05 -2.93 0.05
N LEU A 75 -21.35 -3.71 0.87
CA LEU A 75 -21.90 -4.31 2.08
C LEU A 75 -22.36 -3.26 3.08
N SER A 76 -21.55 -2.22 3.34
CA SER A 76 -21.91 -1.13 4.24
C SER A 76 -23.18 -0.40 3.77
N ASN A 77 -23.33 -0.19 2.46
CA ASN A 77 -24.53 0.41 1.89
C ASN A 77 -25.76 -0.47 2.07
N ASN A 78 -25.62 -1.78 1.82
CA ASN A 78 -26.69 -2.74 2.02
C ASN A 78 -27.16 -2.75 3.49
N VAL A 79 -26.23 -2.78 4.44
CA VAL A 79 -26.54 -2.70 5.88
C VAL A 79 -27.27 -1.40 6.22
N ASN A 80 -26.85 -0.27 5.66
CA ASN A 80 -27.49 1.02 5.91
C ASN A 80 -28.92 1.08 5.33
N GLN A 81 -29.15 0.47 4.16
CA GLN A 81 -30.49 0.34 3.59
C GLN A 81 -31.39 -0.53 4.44
N LEU A 82 -30.86 -1.66 4.93
CA LEU A 82 -31.57 -2.54 5.86
C LEU A 82 -31.94 -1.78 7.15
N ALA A 83 -31.03 -1.04 7.76
CA ALA A 83 -31.33 -0.25 8.96
C ALA A 83 -32.47 0.78 8.72
N LYS A 84 -32.48 1.46 7.57
CA LYS A 84 -33.56 2.39 7.19
C LYS A 84 -34.89 1.68 6.98
N LEU A 85 -34.89 0.52 6.32
CA LEU A 85 -36.11 -0.28 6.10
C LEU A 85 -36.66 -0.84 7.41
N ALA A 86 -35.80 -1.22 8.36
CA ALA A 86 -36.17 -1.65 9.70
C ALA A 86 -36.96 -0.57 10.45
N HIS A 87 -36.49 0.66 10.35
CA HIS A 87 -37.11 1.82 10.96
C HIS A 87 -38.50 2.12 10.37
N ILE A 88 -38.67 1.91 9.05
CA ILE A 88 -39.93 2.22 8.35
C ILE A 88 -40.98 1.12 8.55
N ASN A 89 -40.61 -0.16 8.39
CA ASN A 89 -41.55 -1.28 8.33
C ASN A 89 -41.77 -1.99 9.67
N GLY A 90 -41.03 -1.60 10.70
CA GLY A 90 -40.98 -2.28 11.99
C GLY A 90 -40.08 -3.51 11.96
N LEU A 91 -39.35 -3.71 13.07
CA LEU A 91 -38.30 -4.74 13.20
C LEU A 91 -38.79 -6.17 12.95
N LYS A 92 -40.02 -6.50 13.37
CA LYS A 92 -40.55 -7.87 13.33
C LYS A 92 -40.83 -8.38 11.92
N THR A 93 -41.43 -7.55 11.08
CA THR A 93 -41.72 -7.87 9.67
C THR A 93 -40.43 -7.96 8.86
N MET A 94 -39.48 -7.08 9.17
CA MET A 94 -38.19 -7.04 8.50
C MET A 94 -37.30 -8.24 8.85
N GLN A 95 -37.33 -8.71 10.09
CA GLN A 95 -36.56 -9.88 10.52
C GLN A 95 -36.91 -11.13 9.69
N THR A 96 -38.19 -11.37 9.41
CA THR A 96 -38.63 -12.49 8.57
C THR A 96 -38.11 -12.39 7.14
N GLN A 97 -38.15 -11.19 6.55
CA GLN A 97 -37.65 -10.95 5.19
C GLN A 97 -36.12 -11.10 5.11
N VAL A 98 -35.39 -10.57 6.09
CA VAL A 98 -33.93 -10.67 6.15
C VAL A 98 -33.48 -12.12 6.35
N ASN A 99 -34.14 -12.88 7.23
CA ASN A 99 -33.82 -14.29 7.44
C ASN A 99 -34.01 -15.12 6.16
N GLY A 100 -35.10 -14.91 5.41
CA GLY A 100 -35.31 -15.61 4.14
C GLY A 100 -34.23 -15.29 3.08
N VAL A 101 -33.77 -14.04 3.03
CA VAL A 101 -32.66 -13.65 2.14
C VAL A 101 -31.32 -14.25 2.59
N LEU A 102 -31.06 -14.31 3.90
CA LEU A 102 -29.84 -14.91 4.44
C LEU A 102 -29.78 -16.43 4.20
N GLU A 103 -30.90 -17.14 4.33
CA GLU A 103 -30.99 -18.56 4.01
C GLU A 103 -30.70 -18.82 2.52
N ALA A 104 -31.31 -18.03 1.62
CA ALA A 104 -31.05 -18.13 0.19
C ALA A 104 -29.58 -17.80 -0.16
N LEU A 105 -28.98 -16.82 0.53
CA LEU A 105 -27.56 -16.46 0.36
C LEU A 105 -26.63 -17.60 0.84
N ASP A 106 -26.93 -18.19 1.99
CA ASP A 106 -26.16 -19.32 2.55
C ASP A 106 -26.22 -20.55 1.63
N GLU A 107 -27.39 -20.85 1.05
CA GLU A 107 -27.52 -21.88 0.03
C GLU A 107 -26.68 -21.59 -1.23
N LEU A 108 -26.66 -20.35 -1.69
CA LEU A 108 -25.84 -19.91 -2.83
C LEU A 108 -24.36 -20.05 -2.51
N LEU A 109 -23.90 -19.59 -1.35
CA LEU A 109 -22.51 -19.69 -0.92
C LEU A 109 -22.05 -21.15 -0.77
N LYS A 110 -22.90 -22.03 -0.23
CA LYS A 110 -22.64 -23.47 -0.16
C LYS A 110 -22.43 -24.10 -1.55
N LYS A 111 -23.08 -23.61 -2.61
CA LYS A 111 -22.89 -24.09 -3.99
C LYS A 111 -21.56 -23.68 -4.59
N TYR A 112 -21.05 -22.49 -4.26
CA TYR A 112 -19.74 -21.99 -4.72
C TYR A 112 -18.56 -22.48 -3.85
N ARG A 113 -18.84 -23.05 -2.68
CA ARG A 113 -17.85 -23.73 -1.82
C ARG A 113 -17.54 -25.15 -2.33
N ARG A 114 -17.13 -25.27 -3.60
CA ARG A 114 -16.54 -26.47 -4.19
C ARG A 114 -15.09 -26.19 -4.56
#